data_AF-A0A1E1V6W8-F1
#
_entry.id   AF-A0A1E1V6W8-F1
#
_cell.length_a   1.000
_cell.length_b   1.000
_cell.length_c   1.000
_cell.angle_alpha   90.00
_cell.angle_beta   90.00
_cell.angle_gamma   90.00
#
_symmetry.space_group_name_H-M   'P 1'
#
loop_
_entity.id
_entity.type
_entity.pdbx_description
1 polymer ?
#
loop_
_entity_poly.entity_id
_entity_poly.type
_entity_poly.pdbx_seq_one_letter_code
_entity_poly.pdbx_strand_id
1 'polypeptide(L)' 'MDAARRVGGDHPDGWGPLMQPIRRIAVRMMKEGRLVITRKGRPVDPDDFRGVYRLSLPSSE' A
#
# COMPACT_ATOMS: atom_id res chain seq x y z
N MET A 1 -9.88 -1.15 -7.50
CA MET A 1 -10.61 -1.30 -6.22
C MET A 1 -9.60 -1.18 -5.09
N ASP A 2 -9.67 -0.12 -4.28
CA ASP A 2 -8.74 0.11 -3.16
C ASP A 2 -8.95 -0.93 -2.05
N ALA A 3 -7.84 -1.49 -1.53
CA ALA A 3 -7.86 -2.60 -0.58
C ALA A 3 -8.65 -2.31 0.70
N ALA A 4 -8.64 -1.07 1.18
CA ALA A 4 -9.37 -0.66 2.38
C ALA A 4 -10.88 -0.58 2.18
N ARG A 5 -11.35 -0.15 1.00
CA ARG A 5 -12.78 -0.10 0.70
C ARG A 5 -13.40 -1.49 0.64
N ARG A 6 -12.61 -2.49 0.21
CA ARG A 6 -13.04 -3.90 0.25
C ARG A 6 -13.28 -4.41 1.68
N VAL A 7 -12.62 -3.83 2.69
CA VAL A 7 -12.72 -4.24 4.09
C VAL A 7 -13.67 -3.36 4.89
N GLY A 8 -13.59 -2.04 4.73
CA GLY A 8 -14.36 -1.04 5.49
C GLY A 8 -15.60 -0.49 4.77
N GLY A 9 -15.92 -0.98 3.57
CA GLY A 9 -16.99 -0.42 2.73
C GLY A 9 -16.61 0.89 2.06
N ASP A 10 -17.56 1.51 1.37
CA ASP A 10 -17.32 2.74 0.59
C ASP A 10 -17.30 4.02 1.45
N HIS A 11 -17.82 3.96 2.68
CA HIS A 11 -17.88 5.11 3.56
C HIS A 11 -16.50 5.43 4.18
N PRO A 12 -16.03 6.70 4.17
CA PRO A 12 -14.75 7.11 4.75
C PRO A 12 -14.50 6.67 6.18
N ASP A 13 -15.55 6.66 7.01
CA ASP A 13 -15.44 6.25 8.41
C ASP A 13 -15.06 4.77 8.57
N GLY A 14 -15.39 3.94 7.58
CA GLY A 14 -15.03 2.53 7.58
C GLY A 14 -13.61 2.26 7.04
N TRP A 15 -13.25 2.84 5.90
CA TRP A 15 -11.94 2.58 5.27
C TRP A 15 -10.81 3.50 5.74
N GLY A 16 -11.13 4.71 6.21
CA GLY A 16 -10.16 5.72 6.65
C GLY A 16 -9.25 5.23 7.77
N PRO A 17 -9.80 4.65 8.87
CA PRO A 17 -8.99 4.08 9.95
C PRO A 17 -8.06 2.94 9.51
N LEU A 18 -8.41 2.23 8.42
CA LEU A 18 -7.62 1.10 7.90
C LEU A 18 -6.36 1.52 7.14
N MET A 19 -6.24 2.79 6.74
CA MET A 19 -5.09 3.30 5.97
C MET A 19 -3.76 3.11 6.69
N GLN A 20 -3.68 3.42 7.98
CA GLN A 20 -2.43 3.28 8.75
C GLN A 20 -2.04 1.80 8.94
N PRO A 21 -2.94 0.89 9.35
CA PRO A 21 -2.67 -0.54 9.36
C PRO A 21 -2.22 -1.09 8.00
N ILE A 22 -2.92 -0.74 6.92
CA ILE A 22 -2.61 -1.22 5.56
C ILE A 22 -1.22 -0.74 5.14
N ARG A 23 -0.87 0.52 5.41
CA ARG A 23 0.47 1.06 5.13
C ARG A 23 1.55 0.26 5.86
N ARG A 24 1.38 -0.04 7.15
CA ARG A 24 2.36 -0.84 7.92
C ARG A 24 2.55 -2.23 7.34
N ILE A 25 1.45 -2.89 6.95
CA ILE A 25 1.50 -4.23 6.35
C ILE A 25 2.19 -4.18 4.99
N ALA A 26 1.86 -3.20 4.14
CA ALA A 26 2.48 -3.02 2.83
C ALA A 26 4.00 -2.78 2.94
N VAL A 27 4.43 -1.94 3.88
CA VAL A 27 5.86 -1.70 4.16
C VAL A 27 6.56 -2.98 4.57
N ARG A 28 5.96 -3.76 5.49
CA ARG A 28 6.51 -5.05 5.91
C ARG A 28 6.64 -6.01 4.72
N MET A 29 5.58 -6.14 3.91
CA MET A 29 5.60 -7.02 2.74
C MET A 29 6.63 -6.59 1.70
N MET A 30 6.88 -5.29 1.54
CA MET A 30 7.94 -4.79 0.67
C MET A 30 9.33 -5.13 1.19
N LYS A 31 9.57 -4.98 2.49
CA LYS A 31 10.84 -5.39 3.14
C LYS A 31 11.09 -6.89 3.02
N GLU A 32 10.02 -7.69 2.98
CA GLU A 32 10.07 -9.14 2.76
C GLU A 32 10.16 -9.52 1.26
N GLY A 33 10.21 -8.55 0.34
CA GLY A 33 10.29 -8.81 -1.10
C GLY A 33 9.00 -9.35 -1.73
N ARG A 34 7.87 -9.34 -1.01
CA ARG A 34 6.58 -9.89 -1.47
C ARG A 34 5.73 -8.89 -2.24
N LEU A 35 6.08 -7.61 -2.20
CA LEU A 35 5.31 -6.51 -2.77
C LEU A 35 6.26 -5.35 -3.12
N VAL A 36 5.90 -4.53 -4.10
CA VAL A 36 6.63 -3.31 -4.43
C VAL A 36 5.69 -2.11 -4.25
N ILE A 37 6.13 -1.14 -3.45
CA ILE A 37 5.48 0.16 -3.32
C ILE A 37 6.09 1.08 -4.37
N THR A 38 5.25 1.70 -5.21
CA THR A 38 5.70 2.62 -6.25
C THR A 38 5.03 3.98 -6.16
N ARG A 39 5.74 5.02 -6.60
CA ARG A 39 5.23 6.37 -6.78
C ARG A 39 5.67 6.89 -8.13
N LYS A 40 4.72 7.45 -8.90
CA LYS A 40 4.97 7.86 -10.29
C LYS A 40 5.64 6.75 -11.13
N GLY A 41 5.27 5.49 -10.86
CA GLY A 41 5.79 4.32 -11.58
C GLY A 41 7.17 3.82 -11.13
N ARG A 42 7.81 4.43 -10.13
CA ARG A 42 9.12 4.00 -9.63
C ARG A 42 9.03 3.44 -8.22
N PRO A 43 9.79 2.38 -7.86
CA PRO A 43 9.93 1.94 -6.48
C PRO A 43 10.36 3.10 -5.58
N VAL A 44 9.81 3.14 -4.36
CA VAL A 44 10.18 4.14 -3.35
C VAL A 44 10.88 3.49 -2.18
N ASP A 45 11.57 4.30 -1.38
CA ASP A 45 12.03 3.88 -0.07
C ASP A 45 10.81 3.51 0.80
N PRO A 46 10.73 2.28 1.36
CA PRO A 46 9.63 1.88 2.23
C PRO A 46 9.55 2.67 3.56
N ASP A 47 10.63 3.32 3.97
CA ASP A 47 10.69 4.12 5.20
C ASP A 47 10.46 5.62 4.95
N ASP A 48 10.63 6.10 3.71
CA ASP A 48 10.35 7.50 3.32
C ASP A 48 9.54 7.63 2.03
N PHE A 49 8.22 7.46 2.16
CA PHE A 49 7.27 7.80 1.10
C PHE A 49 6.01 8.46 1.64
N ARG A 50 5.46 9.39 0.85
CA ARG A 50 4.29 10.21 1.16
C ARG A 50 3.39 10.41 -0.05
N GLY A 51 2.13 10.75 0.23
CA GLY A 51 1.11 11.02 -0.78
C GLY A 51 0.56 9.75 -1.41
N VAL A 52 0.05 9.87 -2.64
CA VAL A 52 -0.54 8.74 -3.38
C VAL A 52 0.57 7.81 -3.88
N TYR A 53 0.46 6.54 -3.53
CA TYR A 53 1.35 5.45 -3.96
C TYR A 53 0.52 4.28 -4.48
N ARG A 54 1.17 3.38 -5.21
CA ARG A 54 0.59 2.13 -5.70
C ARG A 54 1.33 0.94 -5.11
N LEU A 55 0.59 -0.15 -4.99
CA LEU A 55 1.11 -1.45 -4.59
C LEU A 55 1.04 -2.38 -5.80
N SER A 56 2.13 -3.07 -6.10
CA SER A 56 2.20 -4.07 -7.16
C SER A 56 2.91 -5.32 -6.65
N LEU A 57 2.64 -6.46 -7.26
CA LEU A 57 3.47 -7.64 -7.03
C LEU A 57 4.90 -7.37 -7.53
N PRO A 58 5.93 -7.99 -6.92
CA PRO A 58 7.25 -7.99 -7.50
C PRO A 58 7.14 -8.56 -8.91
N SER A 59 7.70 -7.85 -9.89
CA SER A 59 7.79 -8.41 -11.23
C SER A 59 8.71 -9.61 -11.14
N SER A 60 8.19 -10.80 -11.43
CA SER A 60 9.06 -11.94 -11.68
C SER A 60 9.74 -11.65 -13.00
N GLU A 61 11.05 -11.41 -12.98
CA GLU A 61 11.88 -11.88 -14.08
C GLU A 61 11.90 -13.42 -14.10
#